data_AF-A0A9D6LYK4-F1
#
_entry.id   AF-A0A9D6LYK4-F1
#
_cell.length_a   1.000
_cell.length_b   1.000
_cell.length_c   1.000
_cell.angle_alpha   90.00
_cell.angle_beta   90.00
_cell.angle_gamma   90.00
#
_symmetry.space_group_name_H-M   'P 1'
#
loop_
_entity.id
_entity.type
_entity.pdbx_description
1 polymer ?
#
loop_
_entity_poly.entity_id
_entity_poly.type
_entity_poly.pdbx_seq_one_letter_code
_entity_poly.pdbx_strand_id
1 'polypeptide(L)'
;DQTRLPLEQVTMELGHYQQVVDAIREMRVRGAPAIGVAAAYAVAMAAREIPGTDRKESRSRLEKAAGAIAAARPTAVNLQWAVRRMLDKQFRGFYIGIDRGDLGQTLGPPL
;
A
#
# COMPACT_ATOMS: atom_id res chain seq x y z
N ASP A 1 -8.94 -12.56 9.89
CA ASP A 1 -7.76 -13.34 9.53
C ASP A 1 -8.18 -14.47 8.60
N GLN A 2 -7.82 -14.39 7.31
CA GLN A 2 -8.20 -15.41 6.34
C GLN A 2 -7.47 -16.76 6.55
N THR A 3 -6.38 -16.80 7.33
CA THR A 3 -5.68 -18.05 7.64
C THR A 3 -6.45 -18.94 8.62
N ARG A 4 -7.43 -18.39 9.34
CA ARG A 4 -8.27 -19.10 10.32
C ARG A 4 -9.52 -19.73 9.69
N LEU A 5 -9.89 -19.30 8.49
CA LEU A 5 -11.04 -19.84 7.77
C LEU A 5 -10.74 -21.25 7.22
N PRO A 6 -11.74 -22.15 7.12
CA PRO A 6 -13.14 -21.95 7.51
C PRO A 6 -13.41 -22.26 8.99
N LEU A 7 -12.41 -22.69 9.76
CA LEU A 7 -12.57 -23.19 11.13
C LEU A 7 -13.05 -22.10 12.10
N GLU A 8 -12.54 -20.88 11.94
CA GLU A 8 -12.85 -19.78 12.85
C GLU A 8 -12.82 -18.44 12.12
N GLN A 9 -13.79 -17.58 12.42
CA GLN A 9 -13.82 -16.20 11.95
C GLN A 9 -13.25 -15.27 13.03
N VAL A 10 -12.02 -14.81 12.82
CA VAL A 10 -11.32 -13.87 13.71
C VAL A 10 -11.17 -12.50 13.05
N THR A 11 -11.59 -11.43 13.72
CA THR A 11 -11.31 -10.04 13.30
C THR A 11 -9.99 -9.57 13.93
N MET A 12 -9.14 -8.90 13.15
CA MET A 12 -7.89 -8.32 13.63
C MET A 12 -7.98 -6.80 13.60
N GLU A 13 -7.57 -6.15 14.68
CA GLU A 13 -7.37 -4.70 14.71
C GLU A 13 -5.91 -4.39 14.42
N LEU A 14 -5.66 -3.62 13.36
CA LEU A 14 -4.31 -3.24 12.93
C LEU A 14 -4.17 -1.72 13.13
N GLY A 15 -3.37 -1.31 14.10
CA GLY A 15 -3.20 0.08 14.54
C GLY A 15 -2.08 0.85 13.84
N HIS A 16 -1.17 0.14 13.15
CA HIS A 16 -0.04 0.73 12.44
C HIS A 16 0.14 0.13 11.04
N TYR A 17 0.71 0.90 10.11
CA TYR A 17 0.86 0.42 8.73
C TYR A 17 1.73 -0.84 8.64
N GLN A 18 2.72 -1.01 9.51
CA GLN A 18 3.59 -2.20 9.54
C GLN A 18 2.80 -3.47 9.85
N GLN A 19 1.77 -3.38 10.72
CA GLN A 19 0.91 -4.53 11.01
C GLN A 19 0.08 -4.94 9.78
N VAL A 20 -0.30 -3.98 8.92
CA VAL A 20 -0.95 -4.26 7.63
C VAL A 20 0.04 -4.91 6.66
N VAL A 21 1.29 -4.44 6.61
CA VAL A 21 2.36 -5.06 5.83
C VAL A 21 2.53 -6.54 6.22
N ASP A 22 2.60 -6.83 7.51
CA ASP A 22 2.73 -8.19 8.01
C ASP A 22 1.49 -9.03 7.69
N ALA A 23 0.29 -8.48 7.85
CA ALA A 23 -0.96 -9.18 7.49
C ALA A 23 -1.04 -9.52 5.99
N ILE A 24 -0.52 -8.66 5.09
CA ILE A 24 -0.42 -8.94 3.66
C ILE A 24 0.65 -10.01 3.39
N ARG A 25 1.83 -9.88 4.02
CA ARG A 25 2.97 -10.81 3.82
C ARG A 25 2.62 -12.22 4.27
N GLU A 26 1.97 -12.36 5.42
CA GLU A 26 1.57 -13.63 6.02
C GLU A 26 0.24 -14.17 5.46
N MET A 27 -0.31 -13.53 4.42
CA MET A 27 -1.56 -13.93 3.76
C MET A 27 -2.79 -13.96 4.69
N ARG A 28 -2.76 -13.24 5.81
CA ARG A 28 -3.95 -12.97 6.64
C ARG A 28 -4.98 -12.12 5.88
N VAL A 29 -4.51 -11.34 4.91
CA VAL A 29 -5.30 -10.71 3.83
C VAL A 29 -4.82 -11.23 2.48
N ARG A 30 -5.74 -11.76 1.66
CA ARG A 30 -5.45 -12.25 0.31
C ARG A 30 -6.62 -12.01 -0.65
N GLY A 31 -6.34 -12.19 -1.94
CA GLY A 31 -7.20 -11.78 -3.06
C GLY A 31 -6.73 -10.44 -3.63
N ALA A 32 -6.62 -10.34 -4.95
CA ALA A 32 -6.02 -9.17 -5.61
C ALA A 32 -6.72 -7.83 -5.24
N PRO A 33 -8.06 -7.73 -5.28
CA PRO A 33 -8.75 -6.51 -4.86
C PRO A 33 -8.53 -6.17 -3.38
N ALA A 34 -8.64 -7.18 -2.50
CA ALA A 34 -8.52 -6.98 -1.05
C ALA A 34 -7.12 -6.52 -0.62
N ILE A 35 -6.06 -7.09 -1.23
CA ILE A 35 -4.69 -6.65 -1.00
C ILE A 35 -4.49 -5.20 -1.47
N GLY A 36 -5.06 -4.82 -2.62
CA GLY A 36 -5.00 -3.44 -3.10
C GLY A 36 -5.63 -2.44 -2.12
N VAL A 37 -6.80 -2.77 -1.58
CA VAL A 37 -7.47 -1.94 -0.55
C VAL A 37 -6.63 -1.86 0.72
N ALA A 38 -6.14 -3.00 1.23
CA ALA A 38 -5.30 -3.03 2.43
C ALA A 38 -4.02 -2.19 2.26
N ALA A 39 -3.35 -2.28 1.11
CA ALA A 39 -2.18 -1.49 0.81
C ALA A 39 -2.47 0.02 0.75
N ALA A 40 -3.61 0.42 0.16
CA ALA A 40 -4.01 1.82 0.15
C ALA A 40 -4.25 2.37 1.57
N TYR A 41 -4.92 1.59 2.43
CA TYR A 41 -5.09 1.95 3.84
C TYR A 41 -3.76 2.03 4.58
N ALA A 42 -2.83 1.10 4.33
CA ALA A 42 -1.50 1.15 4.92
C ALA A 42 -0.76 2.45 4.56
N VAL A 43 -0.83 2.91 3.30
CA VAL A 43 -0.23 4.21 2.91
C VAL A 43 -0.90 5.38 3.64
N ALA A 44 -2.23 5.36 3.79
CA ALA A 44 -2.96 6.39 4.53
C ALA A 44 -2.58 6.41 6.03
N MET A 45 -2.40 5.23 6.65
CA MET A 45 -1.92 5.11 8.03
C MET A 45 -0.49 5.62 8.17
N ALA A 46 0.41 5.22 7.28
CA ALA A 46 1.79 5.71 7.26
C ALA A 46 1.85 7.25 7.17
N ALA A 47 1.02 7.86 6.32
CA ALA A 47 0.93 9.32 6.22
C ALA A 47 0.45 9.98 7.52
N ARG A 48 -0.45 9.34 8.27
CA ARG A 48 -0.92 9.83 9.59
C ARG A 48 0.11 9.67 10.70
N GLU A 49 0.96 8.65 10.62
CA GLU A 49 2.01 8.37 11.60
C GLU A 49 3.23 9.29 11.46
N ILE A 50 3.42 9.91 10.29
CA ILE A 50 4.55 10.79 10.02
C ILE A 50 4.28 12.21 10.56
N PRO A 51 5.16 12.77 11.41
CA PRO A 51 5.01 14.12 11.96
C PRO A 51 5.21 15.20 10.87
N GLY A 52 4.41 16.27 10.94
CA GLY A 52 4.24 17.23 9.84
C GLY A 52 5.01 18.54 9.91
N THR A 53 6.26 18.55 10.40
CA THR A 53 7.04 19.81 10.53
C THR A 53 7.82 20.20 9.28
N ASP A 54 8.38 19.23 8.54
CA ASP A 54 9.04 19.48 7.24
C ASP A 54 8.40 18.62 6.14
N ARG A 55 8.02 19.28 5.04
CA ARG A 55 7.35 18.64 3.90
C ARG A 55 8.28 17.69 3.15
N LYS A 56 9.57 18.02 3.01
CA LYS A 56 10.53 17.19 2.27
C LYS A 56 10.85 15.92 3.04
N GLU A 57 11.10 16.05 4.34
CA GLU A 57 11.29 14.93 5.24
C GLU A 57 10.03 14.04 5.30
N SER A 58 8.84 14.63 5.46
CA SER A 58 7.58 13.89 5.50
C SER A 58 7.37 13.07 4.23
N ARG A 59 7.69 13.65 3.07
CA ARG A 59 7.65 12.95 1.78
C ARG A 59 8.60 11.77 1.73
N SER A 60 9.87 11.99 2.09
CA SER A 60 10.87 10.92 2.08
C SER A 60 10.50 9.75 3.00
N ARG A 61 9.96 10.05 4.17
CA ARG A 61 9.46 9.03 5.12
C ARG A 61 8.27 8.25 4.54
N LEU A 62 7.34 8.93 3.87
CA LEU A 62 6.18 8.28 3.25
C LEU A 62 6.58 7.42 2.04
N GLU A 63 7.52 7.87 1.22
CA GLU A 63 8.09 7.08 0.12
C GLU A 63 8.77 5.80 0.64
N LYS A 64 9.50 5.89 1.76
CA LYS A 64 10.09 4.72 2.42
C LYS A 64 9.03 3.75 2.96
N ALA A 65 7.97 4.26 3.58
CA ALA A 65 6.86 3.43 4.07
C ALA A 65 6.12 2.75 2.90
N ALA A 66 5.85 3.48 1.83
CA ALA A 66 5.25 2.96 0.60
C ALA A 66 6.12 1.86 -0.03
N GLY A 67 7.44 2.01 -0.03
CA GLY A 67 8.37 0.96 -0.45
C GLY A 67 8.25 -0.32 0.40
N ALA A 68 8.13 -0.19 1.72
CA ALA A 68 7.92 -1.33 2.61
C ALA A 68 6.57 -2.03 2.35
N ILE A 69 5.52 -1.27 2.08
CA ILE A 69 4.18 -1.80 1.74
C ILE A 69 4.25 -2.54 0.39
N ALA A 70 4.85 -1.92 -0.63
CA ALA A 70 5.08 -2.51 -1.94
C ALA A 70 5.87 -3.83 -1.87
N ALA A 71 6.86 -3.89 -0.99
CA ALA A 71 7.70 -5.06 -0.78
C ALA A 71 7.01 -6.21 -0.02
N ALA A 72 5.82 -6.00 0.57
CA ALA A 72 5.10 -7.05 1.28
C ALA A 72 4.85 -8.28 0.39
N ARG A 73 4.44 -8.05 -0.87
CA ARG A 73 4.29 -9.06 -1.93
C ARG A 73 4.60 -8.42 -3.29
N PRO A 74 5.87 -8.42 -3.74
CA PRO A 74 6.32 -7.63 -4.90
C PRO A 74 5.58 -7.93 -6.22
N THR A 75 5.10 -9.16 -6.40
CA THR A 75 4.38 -9.59 -7.61
C THR A 75 2.88 -9.28 -7.60
N ALA A 76 2.33 -8.76 -6.49
CA ALA A 76 0.90 -8.45 -6.39
C ALA A 76 0.58 -7.13 -7.10
N VAL A 77 0.10 -7.20 -8.34
CA VAL A 77 -0.12 -6.02 -9.20
C VAL A 77 -1.07 -4.99 -8.55
N ASN A 78 -2.20 -5.42 -7.97
CA ASN A 78 -3.15 -4.51 -7.31
C ASN A 78 -2.54 -3.81 -6.08
N LEU A 79 -1.58 -4.45 -5.40
CA LEU A 79 -0.81 -3.85 -4.33
C LEU A 79 0.02 -2.70 -4.89
N GLN A 80 0.86 -2.97 -5.90
CA GLN A 80 1.74 -1.99 -6.53
C GLN A 80 0.94 -0.80 -7.07
N TRP A 81 -0.15 -1.09 -7.77
CA TRP A 81 -1.07 -0.08 -8.31
C TRP A 81 -1.65 0.81 -7.20
N ALA A 82 -2.12 0.23 -6.10
CA ALA A 82 -2.74 0.97 -5.00
C ALA A 82 -1.73 1.88 -4.30
N VAL A 83 -0.52 1.38 -4.02
CA VAL A 83 0.56 2.16 -3.41
C VAL A 83 0.93 3.35 -4.29
N ARG A 84 1.17 3.11 -5.59
CA ARG A 84 1.49 4.19 -6.55
C ARG A 84 0.38 5.24 -6.62
N ARG A 85 -0.87 4.79 -6.76
CA ARG A 85 -2.03 5.68 -6.82
C ARG A 85 -2.17 6.56 -5.57
N MET A 86 -1.86 6.02 -4.39
CA MET A 86 -1.94 6.79 -3.14
C MET A 86 -0.83 7.83 -3.03
N LEU A 87 0.40 7.50 -3.46
CA LEU A 87 1.50 8.47 -3.52
C LEU A 87 1.21 9.61 -4.50
N ASP A 88 0.70 9.30 -5.69
CA ASP A 88 0.33 10.29 -6.72
C ASP A 88 -0.76 11.26 -6.22
N LYS A 89 -1.73 10.76 -5.43
CA LYS A 89 -2.79 11.59 -4.83
C LYS A 89 -2.26 12.49 -3.72
N GLN A 90 -1.38 11.98 -2.86
CA GLN A 90 -0.84 12.73 -1.73
C GLN A 90 0.08 13.87 -2.20
N PHE A 91 0.80 13.65 -3.30
CA PHE A 91 1.69 14.63 -3.89
C PHE A 91 1.25 14.93 -5.33
N ARG A 92 0.15 15.68 -5.49
CA ARG A 92 -0.23 16.19 -6.82
C ARG A 92 0.94 16.97 -7.42
N GLY A 93 1.59 16.42 -8.45
CA GLY A 93 2.43 17.20 -9.37
C GLY A 93 3.86 16.75 -9.66
N PHE A 94 4.33 15.53 -9.33
CA PHE A 94 5.67 15.13 -9.81
C PHE A 94 5.83 13.60 -9.94
N TYR A 95 5.76 13.11 -11.19
CA TYR A 95 6.18 11.78 -11.59
C TYR A 95 7.71 11.68 -11.50
N ILE A 96 8.24 10.91 -10.55
CA ILE A 96 9.67 10.64 -10.47
C ILE A 96 9.92 9.18 -10.88
N GLY A 97 10.61 9.00 -12.01
CA GLY A 97 11.55 7.87 -12.19
C GLY A 97 11.01 6.50 -12.60
N ILE A 98 9.80 6.37 -13.17
CA ILE A 98 9.44 5.18 -13.95
C ILE A 98 9.23 5.61 -15.39
N ASP A 99 9.95 4.97 -16.30
CA ASP A 99 10.04 5.29 -17.72
C ASP A 99 8.63 5.44 -18.35
N ARG A 100 8.46 6.44 -19.21
CA ARG A 100 7.20 6.66 -19.96
C ARG A 100 6.91 5.51 -20.92
N GLY A 101 7.87 4.63 -21.20
CA GLY A 101 7.69 3.43 -22.03
C GLY A 101 6.67 2.43 -21.50
N ASP A 102 6.42 2.41 -20.19
CA ASP A 102 5.46 1.50 -19.54
C ASP A 102 4.05 2.11 -19.39
N LEU A 103 3.76 3.23 -20.08
CA LEU A 103 2.46 3.88 -20.09
C LEU A 103 1.43 3.08 -20.93
N GLY A 104 1.10 1.88 -20.45
CA GLY A 104 -0.29 1.44 -20.53
C GLY A 104 -1.15 2.54 -19.88
N GLN A 105 -2.22 2.93 -20.57
CA GLN A 105 -3.19 3.93 -20.12
C GLN A 105 -3.50 3.79 -18.63
N THR A 106 -3.90 4.87 -17.96
CA THR A 106 -4.46 4.86 -16.60
C THR A 106 -5.72 3.98 -16.56
N LEU A 107 -5.51 2.66 -16.56
CA LEU A 107 -6.51 1.65 -16.34
C LEU A 107 -6.77 1.64 -14.83
N GLY A 108 -8.02 1.35 -14.47
CA GLY A 108 -8.43 1.16 -13.09
C GLY A 108 -7.61 0.08 -12.38
N PRO A 109 -7.99 -0.32 -11.15
CA PRO A 109 -7.33 -1.46 -10.52
C PRO A 109 -7.34 -2.65 -11.50
N PRO A 110 -6.20 -3.34 -11.71
CA PRO A 110 -6.18 -4.52 -12.57
C PRO A 110 -7.19 -5.54 -12.04
N LEU A 111 -7.96 -6.16 -12.94
CA LEU A 111 -8.93 -7.20 -12.61
C LEU A 111 -8.23 -8.50 -12.21
#